data_AF-A0A6L6XWI9-F1
#
_entry.id   AF-A0A6L6XWI9-F1
#
_cell.length_a   1.000
_cell.length_b   1.000
_cell.length_c   1.000
_cell.angle_alpha   90.00
_cell.angle_beta   90.00
_cell.angle_gamma   90.00
#
_symmetry.space_group_name_H-M   'P 1'
#
loop_
_entity.id
_entity.type
_entity.pdbx_description
1 polymer ?
#
loop_
_entity_poly.entity_id
_entity_poly.type
_entity_poly.pdbx_seq_one_letter_code
_entity_poly.pdbx_strand_id
1 'polypeptide(L)'
;MKTLILGIAATALGAVGAVASAADPPRADLLHQLEGRADVRQEMIGGAPTGLFQCAIRVLDRDGRTLYAWMRCGDFRTGPHAEELSGSSLAAVVRLDRQGDVARVRFPRQQSLRADIERMFPPDLQQRVLRGDIRTIPGEATLLHRAEDTAPRPPGAR
;
A
#
# COMPACT_ATOMS: atom_id res chain seq x y z
N MET A 1 57.00 31.31 -29.93
CA MET A 1 57.42 29.89 -29.94
C MET A 1 56.61 29.17 -28.87
N LYS A 2 55.49 28.53 -29.20
CA LYS A 2 55.36 27.12 -29.62
C LYS A 2 55.68 26.15 -28.47
N THR A 3 54.66 25.65 -27.76
CA THR A 3 54.51 24.20 -27.50
C THR A 3 53.06 23.86 -27.16
N LEU A 4 52.51 22.94 -27.96
CA LEU A 4 51.26 22.19 -27.84
C LEU A 4 51.58 20.83 -27.21
N ILE A 5 50.81 20.37 -26.21
CA ILE A 5 50.58 18.95 -25.84
C ILE A 5 49.21 18.95 -25.12
N LEU A 6 48.07 18.53 -25.66
CA LEU A 6 47.58 17.23 -26.16
C LEU A 6 47.47 16.12 -25.09
N GLY A 7 46.23 15.76 -24.74
CA GLY A 7 45.85 14.42 -24.28
C GLY A 7 45.71 14.21 -22.77
N ILE A 8 44.51 13.88 -22.31
CA ILE A 8 44.05 12.49 -22.11
C ILE A 8 42.56 12.56 -21.72
N ALA A 9 41.74 11.93 -22.55
CA ALA A 9 40.37 11.57 -22.22
C ALA A 9 40.41 10.46 -21.16
N ALA A 10 40.00 10.77 -19.94
CA ALA A 10 39.68 9.76 -18.94
C ALA A 10 38.17 9.49 -18.97
N THR A 11 37.78 8.54 -19.81
CA THR A 11 36.51 7.82 -19.70
C THR A 11 36.49 7.07 -18.36
N ALA A 12 35.87 7.65 -17.35
CA ALA A 12 35.48 6.92 -16.16
C ALA A 12 34.11 6.28 -16.40
N LEU A 13 34.15 4.98 -16.71
CA LEU A 13 33.03 4.07 -16.55
C LEU A 13 32.49 4.14 -15.12
N GLY A 14 31.18 3.95 -14.99
CA GLY A 14 30.64 3.20 -13.87
C GLY A 14 30.40 4.00 -12.58
N ALA A 15 29.30 4.72 -12.56
CA ALA A 15 28.47 4.74 -11.36
C ALA A 15 27.06 4.37 -11.79
N VAL A 16 26.81 3.06 -11.94
CA VAL A 16 25.47 2.54 -11.74
C VAL A 16 25.16 2.88 -10.29
N GLY A 17 24.53 4.03 -10.09
CA GLY A 17 23.89 4.36 -8.84
C GLY A 17 22.80 3.31 -8.64
N ALA A 18 23.18 2.19 -8.03
CA ALA A 18 22.28 1.39 -7.25
C ALA A 18 21.72 2.35 -6.22
N VAL A 19 20.61 3.02 -6.57
CA VAL A 19 19.78 3.69 -5.60
C VAL A 19 19.32 2.54 -4.72
N ALA A 20 19.99 2.41 -3.58
CA ALA A 20 19.54 1.56 -2.51
C ALA A 20 18.05 1.87 -2.34
N SER A 21 17.19 0.90 -2.64
CA SER A 21 15.84 0.88 -2.12
C SER A 21 16.02 0.79 -0.61
N ALA A 22 16.27 1.94 0.02
CA ALA A 22 16.06 2.13 1.43
C ALA A 22 14.69 1.53 1.70
N ALA A 23 14.67 0.60 2.65
CA ALA A 23 13.52 -0.21 3.00
C ALA A 23 12.23 0.63 3.02
N ASP A 24 11.08 -0.01 2.91
CA ASP A 24 9.77 0.63 3.05
C ASP A 24 9.24 0.51 4.53
N PRO A 25 9.99 0.84 5.62
CA PRO A 25 9.60 0.47 6.98
C PRO A 25 8.53 1.36 7.65
N PRO A 26 8.15 2.58 7.24
CA PRO A 26 6.97 3.22 7.84
C PRO A 26 5.64 2.73 7.25
N ARG A 27 5.65 2.07 6.08
CA ARG A 27 4.45 1.53 5.43
C ARG A 27 4.13 0.10 5.88
N ALA A 28 5.15 -0.72 6.12
CA ALA A 28 4.97 -2.09 6.57
C ALA A 28 4.25 -2.16 7.93
N ASP A 29 4.68 -1.35 8.91
CA ASP A 29 4.05 -1.31 10.23
C ASP A 29 2.60 -0.81 10.16
N LEU A 30 2.34 0.23 9.36
CA LEU A 30 0.98 0.73 9.13
C LEU A 30 0.07 -0.35 8.53
N LEU A 31 0.54 -1.08 7.52
CA LEU A 31 -0.22 -2.16 6.90
C LEU A 31 -0.49 -3.27 7.90
N HIS A 32 0.51 -3.67 8.69
CA HIS A 32 0.33 -4.69 9.72
C HIS A 32 -0.72 -4.29 10.76
N GLN A 33 -0.70 -3.03 11.20
CA GLN A 33 -1.72 -2.50 12.11
C GLN A 33 -3.12 -2.50 11.47
N LEU A 34 -3.25 -2.14 10.19
CA LEU A 34 -4.53 -2.16 9.48
C LEU A 34 -5.05 -3.60 9.28
N GLU A 35 -4.16 -4.56 9.00
CA GLU A 35 -4.49 -5.99 8.85
C GLU A 35 -4.96 -6.62 10.18
N GLY A 36 -4.42 -6.16 11.31
CA GLY A 36 -4.83 -6.62 12.64
C GLY A 36 -6.18 -6.07 13.11
N ARG A 37 -6.76 -5.09 12.41
CA ARG A 37 -7.94 -4.35 12.86
C ARG A 37 -9.25 -4.98 12.41
N ALA A 38 -10.12 -5.29 13.38
CA ALA A 38 -11.43 -5.90 13.11
C ALA A 38 -12.40 -4.97 12.37
N ASP A 39 -12.35 -3.65 12.62
CA ASP A 39 -13.18 -2.65 11.93
C ASP A 39 -12.80 -2.51 10.45
N VAL A 40 -11.51 -2.52 10.14
CA VAL A 40 -11.01 -2.54 8.76
C VAL A 40 -11.45 -3.81 8.05
N ARG A 41 -11.24 -4.97 8.67
CA ARG A 41 -11.66 -6.26 8.10
C ARG A 41 -13.16 -6.32 7.84
N GLN A 42 -13.98 -5.93 8.81
CA GLN A 42 -15.44 -5.95 8.68
C GLN A 42 -15.92 -5.06 7.52
N GLU A 43 -15.31 -3.88 7.35
CA GLU A 43 -15.68 -3.00 6.23
C GLU A 43 -15.22 -3.57 4.88
N MET A 44 -13.99 -4.09 4.79
CA MET A 44 -13.37 -4.44 3.52
C MET A 44 -13.86 -5.77 2.94
N ILE A 45 -14.19 -6.75 3.78
CA ILE A 45 -14.62 -8.09 3.33
C ILE A 45 -15.92 -8.58 3.99
N GLY A 46 -16.56 -7.79 4.85
CA GLY A 46 -17.87 -8.10 5.41
C GLY A 46 -17.91 -9.17 6.51
N GLY A 47 -16.77 -9.76 6.91
CA GLY A 47 -16.72 -10.82 7.92
C GLY A 47 -15.32 -11.26 8.30
N ALA A 48 -15.23 -12.44 8.95
CA ALA A 48 -13.94 -13.07 9.28
C ALA A 48 -13.26 -13.60 8.01
N PRO A 49 -11.91 -13.53 7.92
CA PRO A 49 -11.21 -14.04 6.75
C PRO A 49 -11.19 -15.56 6.80
N THR A 50 -11.35 -16.19 5.64
CA THR A 50 -11.26 -17.63 5.46
C THR A 50 -9.84 -18.10 5.15
N GLY A 51 -8.97 -17.18 4.71
CA GLY A 51 -7.55 -17.41 4.48
C GLY A 51 -6.68 -16.29 5.07
N LEU A 52 -5.78 -15.76 4.26
CA LEU A 52 -4.84 -14.71 4.65
C LEU A 52 -5.41 -13.33 4.32
N PHE A 53 -5.73 -12.55 5.35
CA PHE A 53 -6.14 -11.16 5.18
C PHE A 53 -4.92 -10.26 4.96
N GLN A 54 -4.87 -9.55 3.84
CA GLN A 54 -3.79 -8.63 3.51
C GLN A 54 -4.33 -7.29 3.03
N CYS A 55 -3.58 -6.23 3.33
CA CYS A 55 -3.91 -4.88 2.91
C CYS A 55 -2.79 -4.24 2.10
N ALA A 56 -3.20 -3.25 1.33
CA ALA A 56 -2.34 -2.33 0.62
C ALA A 56 -2.89 -0.91 0.73
N ILE A 57 -2.00 0.07 0.66
CA ILE A 57 -2.38 1.45 0.87
C ILE A 57 -1.65 2.40 -0.09
N ARG A 58 -2.38 3.40 -0.57
CA ARG A 58 -1.80 4.61 -1.15
C ARG A 58 -2.20 5.79 -0.29
N VAL A 59 -1.24 6.41 0.37
CA VAL A 59 -1.45 7.72 0.99
C VAL A 59 -1.54 8.76 -0.13
N LEU A 60 -2.66 9.48 -0.16
CA LEU A 60 -2.96 10.54 -1.13
C LEU A 60 -2.46 11.88 -0.64
N ASP A 61 -2.66 12.14 0.64
CA ASP A 61 -2.16 13.32 1.35
C ASP A 61 -2.14 13.06 2.87
N ARG A 62 -1.57 13.99 3.61
CA ARG A 62 -1.47 13.97 5.07
C ARG A 62 -1.65 15.35 5.67
N ASP A 63 -2.57 15.46 6.63
CA ASP A 63 -2.72 16.63 7.49
C ASP A 63 -2.38 16.26 8.95
N GLY A 64 -1.17 16.63 9.38
CA GLY A 64 -0.65 16.32 10.71
C GLY A 64 -0.63 14.81 11.00
N ARG A 65 -1.60 14.34 11.79
CA ARG A 65 -1.78 12.90 12.14
C ARG A 65 -2.92 12.23 11.35
N THR A 66 -3.50 12.89 10.38
CA THR A 66 -4.55 12.36 9.52
C THR A 66 -3.94 11.99 8.18
N LEU A 67 -4.12 10.75 7.75
CA LEU A 67 -3.78 10.26 6.42
C LEU A 67 -5.06 10.15 5.60
N TYR A 68 -5.07 10.78 4.44
CA TYR A 68 -6.10 10.58 3.43
C TYR A 68 -5.59 9.51 2.48
N ALA A 69 -6.26 8.38 2.39
CA ALA A 69 -5.73 7.21 1.73
C ALA A 69 -6.75 6.53 0.82
N TRP A 70 -6.21 5.81 -0.15
CA TRP A 70 -6.91 4.74 -0.84
C TRP A 70 -6.38 3.40 -0.33
N MET A 71 -7.28 2.52 0.07
CA MET A 71 -6.96 1.25 0.69
C MET A 71 -7.54 0.12 -0.14
N ARG A 72 -6.77 -0.95 -0.31
CA ARG A 72 -7.24 -2.23 -0.81
C ARG A 72 -6.96 -3.27 0.26
N CYS A 73 -7.92 -4.13 0.54
CA CYS A 73 -7.67 -5.32 1.35
C CYS A 73 -8.43 -6.48 0.74
N GLY A 74 -7.89 -7.68 0.93
CA GLY A 74 -8.49 -8.91 0.45
C GLY A 74 -8.22 -10.07 1.39
N ASP A 75 -9.08 -11.07 1.29
CA ASP A 75 -8.92 -12.40 1.87
C ASP A 75 -8.43 -13.35 0.77
N PHE A 76 -7.27 -13.97 1.00
CA PHE A 76 -6.59 -14.79 0.00
C PHE A 76 -6.48 -16.24 0.46
N ARG A 77 -6.85 -17.19 -0.42
CA ARG A 77 -6.42 -18.57 -0.24
C ARG A 77 -4.90 -18.63 -0.41
N THR A 78 -4.21 -19.34 0.47
CA THR A 78 -2.75 -19.47 0.42
C THR A 78 -2.31 -20.74 -0.32
N GLY A 79 -1.06 -20.75 -0.79
CA GLY A 79 -0.42 -21.90 -1.46
C GLY A 79 -0.26 -21.77 -2.97
N PRO A 80 0.24 -22.82 -3.66
CA PRO A 80 0.63 -22.77 -5.08
C PRO A 80 -0.47 -22.39 -6.07
N HIS A 81 -1.73 -22.35 -5.59
CA HIS A 81 -2.90 -21.92 -6.34
C HIS A 81 -3.62 -20.81 -5.57
N ALA A 82 -2.85 -19.87 -5.03
CA ALA A 82 -3.39 -18.74 -4.32
C ALA A 82 -4.38 -17.98 -5.20
N GLU A 83 -5.48 -17.55 -4.59
CA GLU A 83 -6.52 -16.77 -5.24
C GLU A 83 -7.12 -15.78 -4.24
N GLU A 84 -7.60 -14.65 -4.73
CA GLU A 84 -8.40 -13.72 -3.94
C GLU A 84 -9.84 -14.25 -3.83
N LEU A 85 -10.28 -14.49 -2.60
CA LEU A 85 -11.62 -15.02 -2.30
C LEU A 85 -12.64 -13.89 -2.18
N SER A 86 -12.23 -12.78 -1.59
CA SER A 86 -13.00 -11.56 -1.47
C SER A 86 -12.07 -10.37 -1.24
N GLY A 87 -12.51 -9.18 -1.62
CA GLY A 87 -11.73 -7.98 -1.40
C GLY A 87 -12.47 -6.73 -1.82
N SER A 88 -12.01 -5.60 -1.31
CA SER A 88 -12.55 -4.28 -1.64
C SER A 88 -11.42 -3.29 -1.84
N SER A 89 -11.72 -2.21 -2.56
CA SER A 89 -10.88 -1.03 -2.65
C SER A 89 -11.71 0.20 -2.30
N LEU A 90 -11.35 0.88 -1.21
CA LEU A 90 -12.13 1.98 -0.65
C LEU A 90 -11.22 3.14 -0.27
N ALA A 91 -11.78 4.34 -0.32
CA ALA A 91 -11.16 5.50 0.31
C ALA A 91 -11.25 5.38 1.82
N ALA A 92 -10.22 5.85 2.52
CA ALA A 92 -10.16 5.81 3.96
C ALA A 92 -9.50 7.07 4.52
N VAL A 93 -9.96 7.49 5.69
CA VAL A 93 -9.26 8.46 6.53
C VAL A 93 -8.69 7.71 7.72
N VAL A 94 -7.36 7.66 7.82
CA VAL A 94 -6.62 6.99 8.89
C VAL A 94 -6.08 8.05 9.84
N ARG A 95 -6.46 8.01 11.11
CA ARG A 95 -5.94 8.92 12.14
C ARG A 95 -4.95 8.19 13.02
N LEU A 96 -3.78 8.79 13.18
CA LEU A 96 -2.70 8.30 14.02
C LEU A 96 -2.74 8.93 15.42
N ASP A 97 -2.25 8.22 16.42
CA ASP A 97 -2.01 8.75 17.76
C ASP A 97 -0.66 9.51 17.86
N ARG A 98 -0.21 9.83 19.08
CA ARG A 98 1.03 10.59 19.28
C ARG A 98 2.28 9.77 18.99
N GLN A 99 2.18 8.45 19.05
CA GLN A 99 3.23 7.47 18.82
C GLN A 99 3.36 7.12 17.34
N GLY A 100 2.34 7.44 16.55
CA GLY A 100 2.28 7.16 15.12
C GLY A 100 1.47 5.91 14.79
N ASP A 101 0.82 5.31 15.79
CA ASP A 101 -0.01 4.11 15.64
C ASP A 101 -1.42 4.46 15.16
N VAL A 102 -2.08 3.52 14.50
CA VAL A 102 -3.43 3.68 13.96
C VAL A 102 -4.43 3.75 15.10
N ALA A 103 -4.87 4.96 15.43
CA ALA A 103 -5.91 5.20 16.42
C ALA A 103 -7.31 4.90 15.86
N ARG A 104 -7.60 5.36 14.63
CA ARG A 104 -8.94 5.23 14.02
C ARG A 104 -8.85 5.14 12.51
N VAL A 105 -9.71 4.33 11.92
CA VAL A 105 -9.97 4.29 10.47
C VAL A 105 -11.42 4.66 10.22
N ARG A 106 -11.69 5.44 9.16
CA ARG A 106 -13.05 5.76 8.72
C ARG A 106 -13.18 5.60 7.22
N PHE A 107 -14.27 4.97 6.80
CA PHE A 107 -14.63 4.79 5.40
C PHE A 107 -15.87 5.62 5.06
N PRO A 108 -15.96 6.22 3.86
CA PRO A 108 -17.21 6.80 3.37
C PRO A 108 -18.29 5.73 3.22
N ARG A 109 -19.52 6.02 3.65
CA ARG A 109 -20.64 5.06 3.54
C ARG A 109 -21.15 5.01 2.11
N GLN A 110 -21.38 3.80 1.58
CA GLN A 110 -21.84 3.60 0.20
C GLN A 110 -23.15 4.35 -0.12
N GLN A 111 -24.13 4.29 0.78
CA GLN A 111 -25.42 4.99 0.65
C GLN A 111 -25.31 6.53 0.54
N SER A 112 -24.19 7.11 0.99
CA SER A 112 -23.95 8.55 1.00
C SER A 112 -22.53 8.89 0.53
N LEU A 113 -22.01 8.11 -0.44
CA LEU A 113 -20.58 8.09 -0.79
C LEU A 113 -20.03 9.49 -1.11
N ARG A 114 -20.70 10.23 -2.00
CA ARG A 114 -20.28 11.58 -2.40
C ARG A 114 -20.27 12.55 -1.23
N ALA A 115 -21.38 12.65 -0.49
CA ALA A 115 -21.50 13.57 0.64
C ALA A 115 -20.51 13.25 1.77
N ASP A 116 -20.24 11.96 2.00
CA ASP A 116 -19.25 11.53 2.97
C ASP A 116 -17.83 11.87 2.50
N ILE A 117 -17.51 11.67 1.22
CA ILE A 117 -16.21 12.07 0.65
C ILE A 117 -16.01 13.58 0.78
N GLU A 118 -17.00 14.38 0.41
CA GLU A 118 -16.94 15.85 0.50
C GLU A 118 -16.71 16.35 1.94
N ARG A 119 -17.29 15.66 2.93
CA ARG A 119 -17.12 15.98 4.35
C ARG A 119 -15.80 15.46 4.92
N MET A 120 -15.31 14.33 4.43
CA MET A 120 -14.16 13.62 5.02
C MET A 120 -12.83 13.98 4.37
N PHE A 121 -12.81 14.41 3.11
CA PHE A 121 -11.59 14.64 2.34
C PHE A 121 -11.43 16.11 1.94
N PRO A 122 -10.19 16.63 1.91
CA PRO A 122 -9.85 17.93 1.35
C PRO A 122 -10.39 18.09 -0.09
N PRO A 123 -10.86 19.30 -0.49
CA PRO A 123 -11.47 19.53 -1.79
C PRO A 123 -10.66 19.04 -3.00
N ASP A 124 -9.34 19.20 -2.97
CA ASP A 124 -8.42 18.78 -4.02
C ASP A 124 -8.35 17.26 -4.19
N LEU A 125 -8.67 16.48 -3.15
CA LEU A 125 -8.68 15.02 -3.19
C LEU A 125 -10.03 14.42 -3.58
N GLN A 126 -11.14 15.13 -3.39
CA GLN A 126 -12.49 14.57 -3.52
C GLN A 126 -12.73 13.95 -4.90
N GLN A 127 -12.39 14.65 -5.98
CA GLN A 127 -12.58 14.15 -7.35
C GLN A 127 -11.68 12.97 -7.66
N ARG A 128 -10.47 12.93 -7.10
CA ARG A 128 -9.55 11.80 -7.28
C ARG A 128 -10.08 10.55 -6.58
N VAL A 129 -10.59 10.71 -5.36
CA VAL A 129 -11.19 9.63 -4.58
C VAL A 129 -12.48 9.12 -5.23
N LEU A 130 -13.33 10.00 -5.75
CA LEU A 130 -14.57 9.63 -6.43
C LEU A 130 -14.34 8.84 -7.72
N ARG A 131 -13.24 9.10 -8.44
CA ARG A 131 -12.88 8.33 -9.64
C ARG A 131 -12.43 6.91 -9.32
N GLY A 132 -11.79 6.69 -8.17
CA GLY A 132 -11.35 5.37 -7.71
C GLY A 132 -10.23 4.72 -8.53
N ASP A 133 -9.59 5.44 -9.45
CA ASP A 133 -8.51 4.97 -10.33
C ASP A 133 -7.13 5.03 -9.64
N ILE A 134 -7.06 4.59 -8.39
CA ILE A 134 -5.89 4.78 -7.52
C ILE A 134 -5.18 3.46 -7.24
N ARG A 135 -3.91 3.38 -7.67
CA ARG A 135 -3.05 2.22 -7.42
C ARG A 135 -2.48 2.23 -6.00
N THR A 136 -2.60 1.09 -5.30
CA THR A 136 -2.01 0.87 -3.98
C THR A 136 -0.61 0.27 -4.06
N ILE A 137 0.14 0.37 -2.95
CA ILE A 137 1.42 -0.33 -2.77
C ILE A 137 1.34 -1.08 -1.43
N PRO A 138 1.56 -2.40 -1.40
CA PRO A 138 1.74 -3.31 -2.56
C PRO A 138 0.55 -3.32 -3.54
N GLY A 139 0.77 -3.75 -4.79
CA GLY A 139 -0.32 -3.97 -5.73
C GLY A 139 -0.99 -5.33 -5.52
N GLU A 140 -2.15 -5.55 -6.15
CA GLU A 140 -2.91 -6.81 -6.08
C GLU A 140 -2.06 -8.04 -6.42
N ALA A 141 -1.32 -8.00 -7.52
CA ALA A 141 -0.42 -9.11 -7.91
C ALA A 141 0.65 -9.41 -6.84
N THR A 142 1.13 -8.39 -6.14
CA THR A 142 2.10 -8.58 -5.05
C THR A 142 1.45 -9.19 -3.81
N LEU A 143 0.19 -8.84 -3.51
CA LEU A 143 -0.56 -9.47 -2.43
C LEU A 143 -0.79 -10.96 -2.73
N LEU A 144 -1.25 -11.27 -3.95
CA LEU A 144 -1.47 -12.64 -4.39
C LEU A 144 -0.20 -13.49 -4.30
N HIS A 145 0.92 -12.96 -4.77
CA HIS A 145 2.22 -13.64 -4.69
C HIS A 145 2.65 -13.90 -3.23
N ARG A 146 2.42 -12.96 -2.31
CA ARG A 146 2.68 -13.19 -0.88
C ARG A 146 1.79 -14.30 -0.33
N ALA A 147 0.52 -14.38 -0.73
CA ALA A 147 -0.38 -15.44 -0.31
C ALA A 147 0.08 -16.82 -0.82
N GLU A 148 0.62 -16.87 -2.05
CA GLU A 148 1.24 -18.07 -2.62
C GLU A 148 2.43 -18.55 -1.76
N ASP A 149 3.32 -17.62 -1.41
CA ASP A 149 4.53 -17.88 -0.60
C ASP A 149 4.24 -18.22 0.88
N THR A 150 3.04 -17.95 1.37
CA THR A 150 2.69 -18.14 2.80
C THR A 150 2.39 -19.60 3.15
N ALA A 151 2.12 -20.47 2.17
CA ALA A 151 1.92 -21.89 2.48
C ALA A 151 3.22 -22.57 2.94
N PRO A 152 3.14 -23.60 3.80
CA PRO A 152 4.30 -24.43 4.09
C PRO A 152 4.88 -24.99 2.79
N ARG A 153 6.15 -24.71 2.50
CA ARG A 153 6.83 -25.36 1.39
C ARG A 153 6.79 -26.88 1.61
N PRO A 154 6.43 -27.68 0.60
CA PRO A 154 6.58 -29.12 0.69
C PRO A 154 8.04 -29.44 1.01
N PRO A 155 8.34 -30.39 1.90
CA PRO A 155 9.72 -30.79 2.15
C PRO A 155 10.37 -31.26 0.85
N GLY A 156 11.42 -30.55 0.40
CA GLY A 156 12.21 -30.91 -0.79
C GLY A 156 12.13 -29.95 -1.98
N ALA A 157 11.30 -28.90 -1.95
CA ALA A 157 11.36 -27.84 -2.96
C ALA A 157 12.60 -26.95 -2.71
N ARG A 158 13.60 -27.03 -3.60
CA ARG A 158 14.75 -26.13 -3.66
C ARG A 158 14.60 -25.17 -4.83
#